data_AF-A0A928MHL0-F1
#
_entry.id   AF-A0A928MHL0-F1
#
_cell.length_a   1.000
_cell.length_b   1.000
_cell.length_c   1.000
_cell.angle_alpha   90.00
_cell.angle_beta   90.00
_cell.angle_gamma   90.00
#
_symmetry.space_group_name_H-M   'P 1'
#
loop_
_entity.id
_entity.type
_entity.pdbx_description
1 polymer ?
#
loop_
_entity_poly.entity_id
_entity_poly.type
_entity_poly.pdbx_seq_one_letter_code
_entity_poly.pdbx_strand_id
1 'polypeptide(L)'
;MTDKRPGRRLGWGLFTLAAANELGGLGLQLLARRLQMLDEVWVVMLIIAVRMWCFGIPAMYIVTRRLPDTTVDEPERPGLSQMFKWLLFCLGLAYVGSLLGAPVSRFMGQTEDLVGDLVGASGPILTFLIVCVVSPLAEEVAFRGILLKKTLALGEKNAVLFTSVAFGLMHMNFQQMFYAILAGLLLGHIAVRTGTIKYTFILHGALNFVGSMVMPKLLESDGGAMAAGAAVLLLIFVGAVAIVQSLRCPREPVPPTSEADPDSLCYNLGFLSFFLLCLYGFLQSVNAF
;
A
#
# COMPACT_ATOMS: atom_id res chain seq x y z
N MET A 1 -2.05 -30.44 -11.13
CA MET A 1 -0.83 -29.91 -11.76
C MET A 1 -0.42 -28.64 -11.02
N THR A 2 0.53 -28.76 -10.10
CA THR A 2 1.17 -27.62 -9.44
C THR A 2 1.89 -26.80 -10.52
N ASP A 3 1.67 -25.48 -10.56
CA ASP A 3 2.35 -24.63 -11.52
C ASP A 3 3.84 -24.60 -11.17
N LYS A 4 4.69 -25.03 -12.10
CA LYS A 4 6.14 -25.14 -11.90
C LYS A 4 6.85 -23.79 -11.72
N ARG A 5 6.14 -22.65 -11.86
CA ARG A 5 6.71 -21.29 -11.70
C ARG A 5 5.71 -20.33 -11.05
N PRO A 6 5.51 -20.38 -9.71
CA PRO A 6 4.59 -19.50 -9.00
C PRO A 6 4.89 -18.01 -9.24
N GLY A 7 6.17 -17.62 -9.32
CA GLY A 7 6.60 -16.25 -9.60
C GLY A 7 5.99 -15.65 -10.87
N ARG A 8 5.86 -16.43 -11.95
CA ARG A 8 5.26 -15.96 -13.22
C ARG A 8 3.80 -15.56 -13.04
N ARG A 9 3.01 -16.34 -12.30
CA ARG A 9 1.59 -16.02 -12.05
C ARG A 9 1.44 -14.83 -11.12
N LEU A 10 2.33 -14.70 -10.13
CA LEU A 10 2.34 -13.57 -9.21
C LEU A 10 2.66 -12.27 -9.95
N GLY A 11 3.65 -12.28 -10.84
CA GLY A 11 3.97 -11.15 -11.72
C GLY A 11 2.80 -10.77 -12.63
N TRP A 12 2.15 -11.74 -13.27
CA TRP A 12 0.95 -11.46 -14.06
C TRP A 12 -0.23 -10.97 -13.21
N GLY A 13 -0.37 -11.45 -11.97
CA GLY A 13 -1.39 -10.97 -11.04
C GLY A 13 -1.20 -9.49 -10.68
N LEU A 14 0.04 -9.07 -10.42
CA LEU A 14 0.39 -7.66 -10.20
C LEU A 14 0.13 -6.82 -11.45
N PHE A 15 0.54 -7.29 -12.62
CA PHE A 15 0.27 -6.57 -13.86
C PHE A 15 -1.23 -6.41 -14.11
N THR A 16 -2.04 -7.47 -13.95
CA THR A 16 -3.48 -7.36 -14.16
C THR A 16 -4.18 -6.55 -13.08
N LEU A 17 -3.69 -6.54 -11.84
CA LEU A 17 -4.13 -5.60 -10.80
C LEU A 17 -4.00 -4.17 -11.30
N ALA A 18 -2.78 -3.78 -11.72
CA ALA A 18 -2.47 -2.42 -12.15
C ALA A 18 -3.17 -2.06 -13.46
N ALA A 19 -3.07 -2.89 -14.49
CA ALA A 19 -3.65 -2.60 -15.80
C ALA A 19 -5.19 -2.51 -15.74
N ALA A 20 -5.86 -3.42 -15.04
CA ALA A 20 -7.31 -3.36 -14.91
C ALA A 20 -7.76 -2.19 -14.04
N ASN A 21 -7.00 -1.81 -13.00
CA ASN A 21 -7.26 -0.62 -12.20
C ASN A 21 -7.21 0.65 -13.05
N GLU A 22 -6.18 0.83 -13.88
CA GLU A 22 -6.03 2.00 -14.73
C GLU A 22 -7.06 2.04 -15.87
N LEU A 23 -7.30 0.92 -16.55
CA LEU A 23 -8.29 0.84 -17.62
C LEU A 23 -9.72 1.02 -17.09
N GLY A 24 -10.04 0.44 -15.94
CA GLY A 24 -11.33 0.63 -15.27
C GLY A 24 -11.54 2.07 -14.84
N GLY A 25 -10.51 2.70 -14.26
CA GLY A 25 -10.52 4.12 -13.92
C GLY A 25 -10.75 5.02 -15.14
N LEU A 26 -10.03 4.80 -16.24
CA LEU A 26 -10.21 5.53 -17.49
C LEU A 26 -11.62 5.38 -18.06
N GLY A 27 -12.15 4.15 -18.09
CA GLY A 27 -13.51 3.89 -18.55
C GLY A 27 -14.57 4.63 -17.73
N LEU A 28 -14.42 4.64 -16.40
CA LEU A 28 -15.30 5.38 -15.50
C LEU A 28 -15.17 6.90 -15.66
N GLN A 29 -13.96 7.42 -15.87
CA GLN A 29 -13.74 8.85 -16.14
C GLN A 29 -14.39 9.29 -17.46
N LEU A 30 -14.25 8.48 -18.53
CA LEU A 30 -14.89 8.75 -19.81
C LEU A 30 -16.42 8.74 -19.69
N LEU A 31 -16.98 7.81 -18.91
CA LEU A 31 -18.40 7.77 -18.61
C LEU A 31 -18.85 9.01 -17.83
N ALA A 32 -18.15 9.37 -16.74
CA ALA A 32 -18.46 10.56 -15.94
C ALA A 32 -18.37 11.84 -16.78
N ARG A 33 -17.39 11.93 -17.68
CA ARG A 33 -17.26 13.04 -18.63
C ARG A 33 -18.47 13.12 -19.57
N ARG A 34 -18.90 11.98 -20.12
CA ARG A 34 -20.09 11.91 -20.98
C ARG A 34 -21.37 12.32 -20.24
N LEU A 35 -21.43 12.04 -18.94
CA LEU A 35 -22.54 12.43 -18.06
C LEU A 35 -22.41 13.86 -17.49
N GLN A 36 -21.33 14.58 -17.82
CA GLN A 36 -21.04 15.92 -17.31
C GLN A 36 -20.88 15.98 -15.78
N MET A 37 -20.35 14.91 -15.19
CA MET A 37 -20.17 14.78 -13.74
C MET A 37 -18.70 14.67 -13.32
N LEU A 38 -17.74 14.80 -14.26
CA LEU A 38 -16.32 14.59 -13.95
C LEU A 38 -15.73 15.69 -13.05
N ASP A 39 -16.33 16.89 -13.07
CA ASP A 39 -15.90 18.03 -12.24
C ASP A 39 -16.40 17.90 -10.78
N GLU A 40 -17.29 16.94 -10.51
CA GLU A 40 -17.81 16.68 -9.17
C GLU A 40 -16.78 15.88 -8.36
N VAL A 41 -16.26 16.48 -7.29
CA VAL A 41 -15.22 15.89 -6.43
C VAL A 41 -15.63 14.51 -5.90
N TRP A 42 -16.90 14.34 -5.52
CA TRP A 42 -17.42 13.07 -5.02
C TRP A 42 -17.42 11.97 -6.09
N VAL A 43 -17.58 12.32 -7.36
CA VAL A 43 -17.50 11.38 -8.48
C VAL A 43 -16.07 10.95 -8.69
N VAL A 44 -15.10 11.87 -8.67
CA VAL A 44 -13.67 11.54 -8.79
C VAL A 44 -13.24 10.62 -7.65
N MET A 45 -13.63 10.91 -6.41
CA MET A 45 -13.35 10.06 -5.25
C MET A 45 -14.01 8.68 -5.37
N LEU A 46 -15.24 8.61 -5.87
CA LEU A 46 -15.92 7.34 -6.11
C LEU A 46 -15.21 6.51 -7.19
N ILE A 47 -14.73 7.14 -8.27
CA ILE A 47 -13.96 6.47 -9.30
C ILE A 47 -12.69 5.84 -8.72
N ILE A 48 -11.95 6.57 -7.87
CA ILE A 48 -10.74 6.08 -7.20
C ILE A 48 -11.04 4.84 -6.37
N ALA A 49 -12.15 4.83 -5.63
CA ALA A 49 -12.56 3.68 -4.83
C ALA A 49 -13.01 2.48 -5.69
N VAL A 50 -13.89 2.73 -6.68
CA VAL A 50 -14.54 1.67 -7.46
C VAL A 50 -13.56 0.97 -8.39
N ARG A 51 -12.59 1.69 -8.99
CA ARG A 51 -11.68 1.10 -9.97
C ARG A 51 -10.91 -0.12 -9.43
N MET A 52 -10.48 -0.06 -8.17
CA MET A 52 -9.71 -1.13 -7.55
C MET A 52 -10.59 -2.33 -7.18
N TRP A 53 -11.77 -2.07 -6.62
CA TRP A 53 -12.73 -3.11 -6.23
C TRP A 53 -13.35 -3.86 -7.41
N CYS A 54 -13.73 -3.14 -8.46
CA CYS A 54 -14.49 -3.72 -9.58
C CYS A 54 -13.61 -4.27 -10.69
N PHE A 55 -12.38 -3.77 -10.85
CA PHE A 55 -11.51 -4.16 -11.97
C PHE A 55 -10.18 -4.75 -11.48
N GLY A 56 -9.42 -4.01 -10.68
CA GLY A 56 -8.09 -4.42 -10.24
C GLY A 56 -8.08 -5.74 -9.46
N ILE A 57 -8.75 -5.78 -8.31
CA ILE A 57 -8.77 -6.95 -7.41
C ILE A 57 -9.34 -8.19 -8.12
N PRO A 58 -10.49 -8.13 -8.82
CA PRO A 58 -11.01 -9.28 -9.54
C PRO A 58 -10.04 -9.82 -10.60
N ALA A 59 -9.40 -8.94 -11.37
CA ALA A 59 -8.44 -9.34 -12.41
C ALA A 59 -7.22 -10.06 -11.82
N MET A 60 -6.65 -9.54 -10.73
CA MET A 60 -5.56 -10.21 -10.01
C MET A 60 -6.00 -11.56 -9.44
N TYR A 61 -7.18 -11.60 -8.80
CA TYR A 61 -7.70 -12.82 -8.21
C TYR A 61 -7.89 -13.91 -9.26
N ILE A 62 -8.46 -13.61 -10.43
CA ILE A 62 -8.65 -14.59 -11.51
C ILE A 62 -7.32 -15.23 -11.96
N VAL A 63 -6.25 -14.44 -12.07
CA VAL A 63 -4.93 -14.92 -12.48
C VAL A 63 -4.28 -15.77 -11.38
N THR A 64 -4.44 -15.37 -10.12
CA THR A 64 -3.70 -15.93 -8.98
C THR A 64 -4.49 -17.00 -8.19
N ARG A 65 -5.80 -17.15 -8.39
CA ARG A 65 -6.68 -18.06 -7.60
C ARG A 65 -6.28 -19.53 -7.62
N ARG A 66 -5.50 -19.97 -8.62
CA ARG A 66 -5.01 -21.36 -8.71
C ARG A 66 -3.70 -21.59 -7.93
N LEU A 67 -3.05 -20.53 -7.45
CA LEU A 67 -1.93 -20.66 -6.54
C LEU A 67 -2.48 -20.93 -5.13
N PRO A 68 -1.92 -21.91 -4.41
CA PRO A 68 -2.30 -22.16 -3.03
C PRO A 68 -1.95 -20.95 -2.15
N ASP A 69 -2.75 -20.73 -1.12
CA ASP A 69 -2.42 -19.78 -0.07
C ASP A 69 -1.56 -20.49 0.98
N THR A 70 -0.54 -19.80 1.48
CA THR A 70 0.21 -20.25 2.65
C THR A 70 -0.45 -19.68 3.90
N THR A 71 -0.82 -20.57 4.82
CA THR A 71 -1.41 -20.21 6.12
C THR A 71 -0.33 -20.03 7.17
N VAL A 72 -0.67 -19.26 8.20
CA VAL A 72 0.17 -19.09 9.39
C VAL A 72 -0.42 -19.99 10.46
N ASP A 73 0.34 -20.98 10.90
CA ASP A 73 -0.16 -22.02 11.81
C ASP A 73 -0.44 -21.49 13.23
N GLU A 74 0.24 -20.40 13.62
CA GLU A 74 0.09 -19.76 14.94
C GLU A 74 -0.07 -18.24 14.83
N PRO A 75 -1.31 -17.73 14.60
CA PRO A 75 -1.55 -16.30 14.43
C PRO A 75 -1.49 -15.55 15.77
N GLU A 76 -0.65 -14.52 15.83
CA GLU A 76 -0.60 -13.56 16.94
C GLU A 76 -1.90 -12.75 17.03
N ARG A 77 -2.36 -12.49 18.26
CA ARG A 77 -3.51 -11.64 18.56
C ARG A 77 -3.09 -10.44 19.38
N PRO A 78 -2.59 -9.37 18.75
CA PRO A 78 -2.08 -8.20 19.45
C PRO A 78 -3.20 -7.50 20.23
N GLY A 79 -2.91 -7.13 21.47
CA GLY A 79 -3.75 -6.24 22.27
C GLY A 79 -3.64 -4.78 21.82
N LEU A 80 -4.49 -3.92 22.39
CA LEU A 80 -4.56 -2.50 22.03
C LEU A 80 -3.22 -1.76 22.20
N SER A 81 -2.47 -2.06 23.27
CA SER A 81 -1.15 -1.46 23.50
C SER A 81 -0.17 -1.76 22.38
N GLN A 82 -0.18 -3.00 21.86
CA GLN A 82 0.70 -3.38 20.76
C GLN A 82 0.27 -2.72 19.45
N MET A 83 -1.03 -2.65 19.16
CA MET A 83 -1.55 -1.92 18.01
C MET A 83 -1.17 -0.44 18.07
N PHE A 84 -1.24 0.19 19.23
CA PHE A 84 -0.86 1.59 19.39
C PHE A 84 0.64 1.81 19.12
N LYS A 85 1.52 0.95 19.66
CA LYS A 85 2.97 1.01 19.36
C LYS A 85 3.26 0.85 17.86
N TRP A 86 2.57 -0.08 17.20
CA TRP A 86 2.70 -0.27 15.76
C TRP A 86 2.19 0.93 14.96
N LEU A 87 1.09 1.56 15.37
CA LEU A 87 0.60 2.79 14.75
C LEU A 87 1.62 3.93 14.86
N LEU A 88 2.16 4.17 16.06
CA LEU A 88 3.19 5.19 16.28
C LEU A 88 4.41 4.94 15.39
N PHE A 89 4.85 3.69 15.29
CA PHE A 89 5.96 3.35 14.41
C PHE A 89 5.62 3.56 12.94
N CYS A 90 4.43 3.15 12.51
CA CYS A 90 3.95 3.32 11.14
C CYS A 90 3.92 4.80 10.76
N LEU A 91 3.48 5.67 11.68
CA LEU A 91 3.50 7.13 11.51
C LEU A 91 4.93 7.67 11.36
N GLY A 92 5.87 7.20 12.18
CA GLY A 92 7.29 7.56 12.06
C GLY A 92 7.88 7.13 10.72
N LEU A 93 7.62 5.90 10.28
CA LEU A 93 8.04 5.38 8.98
C LEU A 93 7.42 6.15 7.82
N ALA A 94 6.14 6.50 7.93
CA ALA A 94 5.45 7.26 6.91
C ALA A 94 6.09 8.65 6.74
N TYR A 95 6.41 9.32 7.85
CA TYR A 95 7.13 10.60 7.80
C TYR A 95 8.52 10.47 7.19
N VAL A 96 9.31 9.45 7.57
CA VAL A 96 10.62 9.18 6.95
C VAL A 96 10.46 8.94 5.45
N GLY A 97 9.45 8.18 5.04
CA GLY A 97 9.14 7.95 3.64
C GLY A 97 8.81 9.25 2.89
N SER A 98 8.00 10.13 3.49
CA SER A 98 7.70 11.44 2.92
C SER A 98 8.94 12.34 2.81
N LEU A 99 9.87 12.28 3.78
CA LEU A 99 11.16 13.00 3.70
C LEU A 99 12.05 12.49 2.57
N LEU A 100 12.00 11.19 2.26
CA LEU A 100 12.73 10.61 1.13
C LEU A 100 12.05 10.93 -0.20
N GLY A 101 10.72 10.92 -0.23
CA GLY A 101 9.92 11.18 -1.43
C GLY A 101 9.98 12.63 -1.89
N ALA A 102 9.88 13.60 -0.97
CA ALA A 102 9.76 15.01 -1.34
C ALA A 102 10.94 15.56 -2.19
N PRO A 103 12.22 15.29 -1.87
CA PRO A 103 13.33 15.70 -2.73
C PRO A 103 13.31 15.03 -4.10
N VAL A 104 12.91 13.75 -4.16
CA VAL A 104 12.81 12.99 -5.41
C VAL A 104 11.68 13.54 -6.28
N SER A 105 10.51 13.79 -5.71
CA SER A 105 9.37 14.43 -6.39
C SER A 105 9.79 15.77 -7.01
N ARG A 106 10.45 16.63 -6.23
CA ARG A 106 10.94 17.94 -6.70
C ARG A 106 11.97 17.81 -7.81
N PHE A 107 12.93 16.89 -7.67
CA PHE A 107 13.95 16.63 -8.70
C PHE A 107 13.32 16.15 -10.00
N MET A 108 12.28 15.33 -9.91
CA MET A 108 11.54 14.80 -11.06
C MET A 108 10.55 15.82 -11.64
N GLY A 109 10.35 17.00 -11.02
CA GLY A 109 9.39 18.01 -11.48
C GLY A 109 7.95 17.82 -10.98
N GLN A 110 7.69 16.89 -10.06
CA GLN A 110 6.40 16.71 -9.40
C GLN A 110 6.26 17.71 -8.26
N THR A 111 5.77 18.91 -8.57
CA THR A 111 5.64 20.01 -7.59
C THR A 111 4.24 20.14 -6.99
N GLU A 112 3.21 19.60 -7.65
CA GLU A 112 1.82 19.67 -7.17
C GLU A 112 1.44 18.43 -6.36
N ASP A 113 0.70 18.64 -5.27
CA ASP A 113 0.11 17.58 -4.46
C ASP A 113 -1.36 17.36 -4.85
N LEU A 114 -1.58 16.85 -6.06
CA LEU A 114 -2.92 16.59 -6.59
C LEU A 114 -3.77 15.70 -5.67
N VAL A 115 -3.14 14.79 -4.94
CA VAL A 115 -3.84 13.92 -3.99
C VAL A 115 -4.24 14.73 -2.75
N GLY A 116 -3.33 15.54 -2.20
CA GLY A 116 -3.62 16.47 -1.11
C GLY A 116 -4.76 17.44 -1.45
N ASP A 117 -4.72 18.03 -2.64
CA ASP A 117 -5.74 18.98 -3.11
C ASP A 117 -7.12 18.31 -3.24
N LEU A 118 -7.16 17.12 -3.84
CA LEU A 118 -8.39 16.35 -3.98
C LEU A 118 -8.99 15.96 -2.62
N VAL A 119 -8.13 15.55 -1.67
CA VAL A 119 -8.51 15.25 -0.28
C VAL A 119 -9.05 16.50 0.42
N GLY A 120 -8.41 17.65 0.24
CA GLY A 120 -8.84 18.93 0.79
C GLY A 120 -10.22 19.36 0.26
N ALA A 121 -10.48 19.14 -1.02
CA ALA A 121 -11.75 19.49 -1.67
C ALA A 121 -12.93 18.55 -1.33
N SER A 122 -12.65 17.35 -0.82
CA SER A 122 -13.67 16.29 -0.64
C SER A 122 -14.54 16.43 0.61
N GLY A 123 -14.11 17.24 1.57
CA GLY A 123 -14.77 17.35 2.87
C GLY A 123 -14.58 16.09 3.76
N PRO A 124 -14.78 16.24 5.09
CA PRO A 124 -14.30 15.26 6.06
C PRO A 124 -15.00 13.90 5.99
N ILE A 125 -16.30 13.86 5.68
CA ILE A 125 -17.07 12.60 5.64
C ILE A 125 -16.63 11.74 4.47
N LEU A 126 -16.56 12.32 3.27
CA LEU A 126 -16.16 11.60 2.07
C LEU A 126 -14.69 11.17 2.15
N THR A 127 -13.80 12.05 2.62
CA THR A 127 -12.40 11.72 2.88
C THR A 127 -12.28 10.55 3.86
N PHE A 128 -13.01 10.55 4.97
CA PHE A 128 -12.97 9.44 5.92
C PHE A 128 -13.41 8.12 5.27
N LEU A 129 -14.57 8.12 4.59
CA LEU A 129 -15.11 6.90 3.98
C LEU A 129 -14.19 6.34 2.89
N ILE A 130 -13.69 7.18 2.00
CA ILE A 130 -12.89 6.73 0.85
C ILE A 130 -11.45 6.48 1.26
N VAL A 131 -10.77 7.47 1.83
CA VAL A 131 -9.32 7.46 2.09
C VAL A 131 -8.96 6.63 3.33
N CYS A 132 -9.83 6.57 4.35
CA CYS A 132 -9.51 5.89 5.61
C CYS A 132 -10.15 4.50 5.73
N VAL A 133 -11.15 4.17 4.90
CA VAL A 133 -11.87 2.90 4.98
C VAL A 133 -11.82 2.13 3.67
N VAL A 134 -12.38 2.67 2.59
CA VAL A 134 -12.57 1.90 1.34
C VAL A 134 -11.26 1.60 0.62
N SER A 135 -10.37 2.60 0.46
CA SER A 135 -9.08 2.40 -0.22
C SER A 135 -8.13 1.51 0.59
N PRO A 136 -7.90 1.74 1.90
CA PRO A 136 -7.07 0.85 2.72
C PRO A 136 -7.58 -0.58 2.74
N LEU A 137 -8.90 -0.80 2.78
CA LEU A 137 -9.45 -2.15 2.71
C LEU A 137 -9.15 -2.83 1.37
N ALA A 138 -9.32 -2.12 0.26
CA ALA A 138 -9.01 -2.64 -1.08
C ALA A 138 -7.53 -3.02 -1.20
N GLU A 139 -6.65 -2.13 -0.74
CA GLU A 139 -5.21 -2.31 -0.76
C GLU A 139 -4.77 -3.48 0.13
N GLU A 140 -5.29 -3.59 1.35
CA GLU A 140 -4.96 -4.70 2.25
C GLU A 140 -5.50 -6.04 1.74
N VAL A 141 -6.68 -6.06 1.13
CA VAL A 141 -7.20 -7.26 0.44
C VAL A 141 -6.27 -7.68 -0.69
N ALA A 142 -5.86 -6.74 -1.55
CA ALA A 142 -5.00 -7.03 -2.69
C ALA A 142 -3.61 -7.52 -2.26
N PHE A 143 -2.92 -6.72 -1.45
CA PHE A 143 -1.51 -6.93 -1.16
C PHE A 143 -1.29 -7.95 -0.03
N ARG A 144 -2.09 -7.91 1.05
CA ARG A 144 -1.89 -8.79 2.23
C ARG A 144 -2.83 -9.99 2.19
N GLY A 145 -4.06 -9.78 1.72
CA GLY A 145 -5.08 -10.82 1.61
C GLY A 145 -4.81 -11.82 0.50
N ILE A 146 -4.29 -11.38 -0.66
CA ILE A 146 -4.06 -12.22 -1.84
C ILE A 146 -2.56 -12.38 -2.12
N LEU A 147 -1.84 -11.28 -2.39
CA LEU A 147 -0.47 -11.37 -2.90
C LEU A 147 0.52 -11.92 -1.86
N LEU A 148 0.47 -11.44 -0.63
CA LEU A 148 1.36 -11.89 0.45
C LEU A 148 1.17 -13.38 0.75
N LYS A 149 -0.08 -13.84 0.90
CA LYS A 149 -0.37 -15.26 1.17
C LYS A 149 0.19 -16.21 0.12
N LYS A 150 0.21 -15.78 -1.15
CA LYS A 150 0.71 -16.60 -2.26
C LYS A 150 2.23 -16.49 -2.44
N THR A 151 2.84 -15.40 -1.98
CA THR A 151 4.30 -15.18 -2.02
C THR A 151 5.02 -15.81 -0.83
N LEU A 152 4.33 -16.06 0.29
CA LEU A 152 4.90 -16.68 1.50
C LEU A 152 5.56 -18.04 1.25
N ALA A 153 5.07 -18.82 0.28
CA ALA A 153 5.70 -20.07 -0.15
C ALA A 153 7.16 -19.90 -0.63
N LEU A 154 7.57 -18.67 -1.00
CA LEU A 154 8.91 -18.31 -1.46
C LEU A 154 9.80 -17.73 -0.34
N GLY A 155 9.33 -17.83 0.91
CA GLY A 155 10.00 -17.36 2.11
C GLY A 155 9.48 -16.00 2.60
N GLU A 156 9.30 -15.88 3.91
CA GLU A 156 8.67 -14.72 4.54
C GLU A 156 9.35 -13.39 4.22
N LYS A 157 10.68 -13.34 4.34
CA LYS A 157 11.46 -12.13 4.10
C LYS A 157 11.26 -11.63 2.66
N ASN A 158 11.32 -12.53 1.69
CA ASN A 158 11.16 -12.21 0.28
C ASN A 158 9.73 -11.79 -0.01
N ALA A 159 8.74 -12.47 0.57
CA ALA A 159 7.32 -12.14 0.43
C ALA A 159 7.00 -10.75 0.97
N VAL A 160 7.45 -10.42 2.18
CA VAL A 160 7.24 -9.09 2.79
C VAL A 160 7.95 -8.01 1.96
N LEU A 161 9.22 -8.21 1.59
CA LEU A 161 9.96 -7.23 0.79
C LEU A 161 9.29 -7.00 -0.58
N PHE A 162 9.01 -8.07 -1.31
CA PHE A 162 8.42 -8.02 -2.64
C PHE A 162 7.06 -7.33 -2.64
N THR A 163 6.15 -7.74 -1.74
CA THR A 163 4.81 -7.14 -1.66
C THR A 163 4.85 -5.67 -1.23
N SER A 164 5.81 -5.27 -0.39
CA SER A 164 5.98 -3.88 0.04
C SER A 164 6.51 -2.99 -1.08
N VAL A 165 7.48 -3.47 -1.86
CA VAL A 165 7.98 -2.75 -3.05
C VAL A 165 6.88 -2.64 -4.10
N ALA A 166 6.16 -3.72 -4.40
CA ALA A 166 5.05 -3.69 -5.34
C ALA A 166 3.94 -2.73 -4.88
N PHE A 167 3.64 -2.69 -3.59
CA PHE A 167 2.68 -1.75 -2.99
C PHE A 167 3.10 -0.29 -3.20
N GLY A 168 4.36 0.05 -2.97
CA GLY A 168 4.88 1.39 -3.23
C GLY A 168 4.88 1.77 -4.72
N LEU A 169 5.29 0.85 -5.60
CA LEU A 169 5.28 1.09 -7.06
C LEU A 169 3.86 1.34 -7.60
N MET A 170 2.85 0.68 -7.04
CA MET A 170 1.45 0.83 -7.43
C MET A 170 0.90 2.25 -7.18
N HIS A 171 1.54 3.05 -6.32
CA HIS A 171 1.13 4.43 -6.08
C HIS A 171 1.48 5.37 -7.24
N MET A 172 2.46 5.01 -8.08
CA MET A 172 2.86 5.79 -9.28
C MET A 172 3.11 7.29 -9.03
N ASN A 173 3.51 7.62 -7.80
CA ASN A 173 3.76 8.96 -7.30
C ASN A 173 4.98 8.93 -6.37
N PHE A 174 6.00 9.75 -6.62
CA PHE A 174 7.26 9.69 -5.86
C PHE A 174 7.12 10.14 -4.41
N GLN A 175 6.18 11.05 -4.13
CA GLN A 175 5.88 11.51 -2.78
C GLN A 175 5.34 10.36 -1.94
N GLN A 176 4.53 9.49 -2.57
CA GLN A 176 3.84 8.41 -1.86
C GLN A 176 4.61 7.09 -1.85
N MET A 177 5.39 6.82 -2.90
CA MET A 177 6.09 5.55 -3.10
C MET A 177 6.92 5.15 -1.87
N PHE A 178 7.79 6.02 -1.37
CA PHE A 178 8.70 5.66 -0.29
C PHE A 178 7.98 5.39 1.03
N TYR A 179 6.98 6.21 1.39
CA TYR A 179 6.20 5.93 2.59
C TYR A 179 5.40 4.63 2.44
N ALA A 180 4.82 4.37 1.26
CA ALA A 180 4.05 3.17 1.00
C ALA A 180 4.94 1.92 1.10
N ILE A 181 6.19 1.96 0.62
CA ILE A 181 7.15 0.86 0.81
C ILE A 181 7.41 0.63 2.30
N LEU A 182 7.74 1.68 3.06
CA LEU A 182 8.09 1.55 4.48
C LEU A 182 6.91 1.10 5.35
N ALA A 183 5.74 1.71 5.17
CA ALA A 183 4.50 1.26 5.80
C ALA A 183 4.18 -0.17 5.39
N GLY A 184 4.39 -0.50 4.11
CA GLY A 184 4.15 -1.81 3.55
C GLY A 184 4.99 -2.91 4.19
N LEU A 185 6.24 -2.63 4.55
CA LEU A 185 7.14 -3.56 5.25
C LEU A 185 6.58 -3.91 6.64
N LEU A 186 6.12 -2.90 7.39
CA LEU A 186 5.53 -3.10 8.70
C LEU A 186 4.19 -3.84 8.61
N LEU A 187 3.29 -3.41 7.72
CA LEU A 187 1.98 -4.06 7.53
C LEU A 187 2.15 -5.49 7.03
N GLY A 188 3.09 -5.73 6.11
CA GLY A 188 3.46 -7.07 5.66
C GLY A 188 3.93 -7.95 6.81
N HIS A 189 4.85 -7.46 7.65
CA HIS A 189 5.30 -8.17 8.84
C HIS A 189 4.15 -8.50 9.81
N ILE A 190 3.26 -7.54 10.07
CA ILE A 190 2.08 -7.74 10.94
C ILE A 190 1.11 -8.77 10.33
N ALA A 191 0.88 -8.73 9.02
CA ALA A 191 0.02 -9.71 8.34
C ALA A 191 0.60 -11.14 8.43
N VAL A 192 1.92 -11.31 8.29
CA VAL A 192 2.58 -12.61 8.48
C VAL A 192 2.45 -13.09 9.93
N ARG A 193 2.58 -12.20 10.92
CA ARG A 193 2.47 -12.55 12.35
C ARG A 193 1.05 -12.92 12.75
N THR A 194 0.06 -12.19 12.24
CA THR A 194 -1.34 -12.31 12.68
C THR A 194 -2.19 -13.22 11.80
N GLY A 195 -1.71 -13.58 10.61
CA GLY A 195 -2.43 -14.41 9.63
C GLY A 195 -3.71 -13.78 9.07
N THR A 196 -3.98 -12.49 9.35
CA THR A 196 -5.21 -11.79 8.96
C THR A 196 -4.94 -10.35 8.58
N ILE A 197 -5.77 -9.81 7.67
CA ILE A 197 -5.72 -8.39 7.28
C ILE A 197 -6.42 -7.47 8.28
N LYS A 198 -7.14 -8.01 9.28
CA LYS A 198 -7.92 -7.18 10.22
C LYS A 198 -7.08 -6.11 10.90
N TYR A 199 -5.90 -6.49 11.39
CA TYR A 199 -5.03 -5.58 12.12
C TYR A 199 -4.34 -4.58 11.19
N THR A 200 -3.92 -5.03 10.01
CA THR A 200 -3.28 -4.16 9.03
C THR A 200 -4.27 -3.17 8.43
N PHE A 201 -5.52 -3.58 8.17
CA PHE A 201 -6.60 -2.69 7.76
C PHE A 201 -6.85 -1.57 8.78
N ILE A 202 -6.97 -1.90 10.06
CA ILE A 202 -7.18 -0.89 11.12
C ILE A 202 -6.00 0.07 11.19
N LEU A 203 -4.76 -0.45 11.15
CA LEU A 203 -3.56 0.39 11.22
C LEU A 203 -3.38 1.27 9.98
N HIS A 204 -3.68 0.74 8.80
CA HIS A 204 -3.59 1.47 7.54
C HIS A 204 -4.67 2.55 7.47
N GLY A 205 -5.91 2.24 7.84
CA GLY A 205 -6.97 3.24 7.96
C GLY A 205 -6.64 4.33 8.98
N ALA A 206 -6.06 3.97 10.12
CA ALA A 206 -5.60 4.94 11.12
C ALA A 206 -4.42 5.81 10.61
N LEU A 207 -3.47 5.21 9.88
CA LEU A 207 -2.37 5.94 9.23
C LEU A 207 -2.93 6.99 8.27
N ASN A 208 -3.87 6.59 7.40
CA ASN A 208 -4.50 7.49 6.45
C ASN A 208 -5.34 8.56 7.13
N PHE A 209 -6.07 8.22 8.21
CA PHE A 209 -6.81 9.19 9.01
C PHE A 209 -5.89 10.27 9.57
N VAL A 210 -4.77 9.86 10.19
CA VAL A 210 -3.80 10.82 10.72
C VAL A 210 -3.20 11.66 9.59
N GLY A 211 -2.76 11.04 8.50
CA GLY A 211 -2.13 11.74 7.38
C GLY A 211 -3.05 12.70 6.61
N SER A 212 -4.30 12.33 6.40
CA SER A 212 -5.24 13.09 5.54
C SER A 212 -6.17 14.03 6.30
N MET A 213 -6.39 13.82 7.61
CA MET A 213 -7.38 14.59 8.37
C MET A 213 -6.80 15.29 9.60
N VAL A 214 -5.78 14.72 10.25
CA VAL A 214 -5.16 15.28 11.46
C VAL A 214 -3.96 16.16 11.11
N MET A 215 -3.05 15.63 10.29
CA MET A 215 -1.79 16.31 9.95
C MET A 215 -2.00 17.65 9.24
N PRO A 216 -2.89 17.81 8.24
CA PRO A 216 -3.10 19.12 7.60
C PRO A 216 -3.53 20.19 8.62
N LYS A 217 -4.50 19.87 9.48
CA LYS A 217 -4.98 20.77 10.55
C LYS A 217 -3.91 21.07 11.58
N LEU A 218 -3.09 20.07 11.93
CA LEU A 218 -1.97 20.28 12.85
C LEU A 218 -0.97 21.24 12.23
N LEU A 219 -0.60 21.06 10.96
CA LEU A 219 0.38 21.93 10.28
C LEU A 219 -0.11 23.37 10.10
N GLU A 220 -1.43 23.59 10.02
CA GLU A 220 -2.05 24.92 10.00
C GLU A 220 -2.05 25.64 11.37
N SER A 221 -1.84 24.91 12.47
CA SER A 221 -1.86 25.49 13.81
C SER A 221 -0.54 26.16 14.20
N ASP A 222 -0.61 27.15 15.11
CA ASP A 222 0.57 27.82 15.66
C ASP A 222 1.50 26.81 16.35
N GLY A 223 2.73 26.69 15.85
CA GLY A 223 3.72 25.72 16.34
C GLY A 223 3.48 24.28 15.88
N GLY A 224 2.47 24.03 15.05
CA GLY A 224 2.09 22.71 14.54
C GLY A 224 3.19 21.96 13.81
N ALA A 225 3.96 22.66 12.96
CA ALA A 225 5.11 22.10 12.27
C ALA A 225 6.22 21.66 13.24
N MET A 226 6.47 22.44 14.30
CA MET A 226 7.43 22.07 15.35
C MET A 226 6.94 20.86 16.15
N ALA A 227 5.64 20.82 16.49
CA ALA A 227 5.02 19.70 17.18
C ALA A 227 5.09 18.40 16.35
N ALA A 228 4.80 18.49 15.05
CA ALA A 228 4.94 17.37 14.11
C ALA A 228 6.39 16.86 14.05
N GLY A 229 7.37 17.76 13.90
CA GLY A 229 8.79 17.41 13.87
C GLY A 229 9.29 16.78 15.18
N ALA A 230 8.85 17.29 16.34
CA ALA A 230 9.18 16.73 17.64
C ALA A 230 8.56 15.34 17.85
N ALA A 231 7.31 15.13 17.40
CA ALA A 231 6.63 13.85 17.46
C ALA A 231 7.42 12.78 16.68
N VAL A 232 7.92 13.10 15.49
CA VAL A 232 8.66 12.15 14.62
C VAL A 232 9.85 11.49 15.33
N LEU A 233 10.64 12.25 16.09
CA LEU A 233 11.81 11.70 16.78
C LEU A 233 11.40 10.67 17.84
N LEU A 234 10.29 10.93 18.55
CA LEU A 234 9.70 9.98 19.50
C LEU A 234 9.10 8.76 18.78
N LEU A 235 8.44 8.96 17.64
CA LEU A 235 7.78 7.91 16.85
C LEU A 235 8.80 6.91 16.27
N ILE A 236 9.94 7.40 15.77
CA ILE A 236 11.04 6.56 15.28
C ILE A 236 11.64 5.74 16.42
N PHE A 237 11.90 6.36 17.58
CA PHE A 237 12.49 5.67 18.73
C PHE A 237 11.57 4.58 19.29
N VAL A 238 10.29 4.91 19.57
CA VAL A 238 9.29 3.96 20.07
C VAL A 238 9.10 2.81 19.10
N GLY A 239 9.14 3.10 17.81
CA GLY A 239 8.93 2.11 16.80
C GLY A 239 10.12 1.20 16.50
N ALA A 240 11.35 1.70 16.60
CA ALA A 240 12.55 0.87 16.59
C ALA A 240 12.51 -0.13 17.75
N VAL A 241 12.08 0.30 18.94
CA VAL A 241 11.88 -0.58 20.10
C VAL A 241 10.77 -1.61 19.83
N ALA A 242 9.67 -1.23 19.18
CA ALA A 242 8.57 -2.15 18.86
C ALA A 242 8.97 -3.24 17.85
N ILE A 243 9.77 -2.92 16.83
CA ILE A 243 10.37 -3.93 15.94
C ILE A 243 11.29 -4.86 16.73
N VAL A 244 12.20 -4.31 17.54
CA VAL A 244 13.15 -5.15 18.28
C VAL A 244 12.41 -6.10 19.22
N GLN A 245 11.30 -5.64 19.83
CA GLN A 245 10.44 -6.49 20.64
C GLN A 245 9.71 -7.57 19.82
N SER A 246 9.20 -7.25 18.63
CA SER A 246 8.53 -8.25 17.79
C SER A 246 9.51 -9.29 17.23
N LEU A 247 10.75 -8.88 16.90
CA LEU A 247 11.84 -9.78 16.48
C LEU A 247 12.31 -10.70 17.60
N ARG A 248 12.14 -10.30 18.87
CA ARG A 248 12.50 -11.11 20.05
C ARG A 248 11.41 -12.11 20.44
N CYS A 249 10.20 -11.99 19.88
CA CYS A 249 9.12 -12.94 20.14
C CYS A 249 9.36 -14.21 19.31
N PRO A 250 9.73 -15.35 19.93
CA PRO A 250 10.09 -16.56 19.21
C PRO A 250 8.91 -17.00 18.33
N ARG A 251 9.19 -17.23 17.05
CA ARG A 251 8.25 -17.80 16.09
C ARG A 251 9.05 -18.59 15.08
N GLU A 252 8.57 -19.77 14.73
CA GLU A 252 9.11 -20.48 13.57
C GLU A 252 8.68 -19.75 12.29
N PRO A 253 9.62 -19.25 11.48
CA PRO A 253 9.30 -18.67 10.18
C PRO A 253 8.61 -19.72 9.31
N VAL A 254 7.69 -19.28 8.44
CA VAL A 254 7.17 -20.16 7.36
C VAL A 254 8.37 -20.64 6.53
N PRO A 255 8.68 -21.94 6.52
CA PRO A 255 9.77 -22.44 5.73
C PRO A 255 9.44 -22.28 4.24
N PRO A 256 10.40 -21.83 3.41
CA PRO A 256 10.21 -21.84 1.98
C PRO A 256 9.96 -23.27 1.50
N THR A 257 9.16 -23.43 0.45
CA THR A 257 9.00 -24.75 -0.17
C THR A 257 10.34 -25.22 -0.75
N SER A 258 10.55 -26.53 -0.85
CA SER A 258 11.79 -27.09 -1.40
C SER A 258 12.06 -26.70 -2.86
N GLU A 259 11.03 -26.25 -3.58
CA GLU A 259 11.09 -25.74 -4.95
C GLU A 259 11.08 -24.20 -5.03
N ALA A 260 11.22 -23.50 -3.90
CA ALA A 260 11.17 -22.05 -3.85
C ALA A 260 12.36 -21.41 -4.59
N ASP A 261 12.04 -20.62 -5.61
CA ASP A 261 12.98 -19.75 -6.32
C ASP A 261 12.53 -18.29 -6.13
N PRO A 262 13.07 -17.56 -5.14
CA PRO A 262 12.71 -16.16 -4.89
C PRO A 262 13.02 -15.24 -6.07
N ASP A 263 14.04 -15.53 -6.86
CA ASP A 263 14.44 -14.69 -8.00
C ASP A 263 13.36 -14.70 -9.09
N SER A 264 12.57 -15.78 -9.17
CA SER A 264 11.41 -15.89 -10.06
C SER A 264 10.33 -14.81 -9.84
N LEU A 265 10.31 -14.13 -8.69
CA LEU A 265 9.40 -13.02 -8.38
C LEU A 265 9.67 -11.80 -9.26
N CYS A 266 10.94 -11.47 -9.46
CA CYS A 266 11.37 -10.24 -10.13
C CYS A 266 11.71 -10.47 -11.61
N TYR A 267 12.27 -11.64 -11.94
CA TYR A 267 12.73 -11.95 -13.30
C TYR A 267 11.66 -12.71 -14.11
N ASN A 268 10.47 -12.14 -14.23
CA ASN A 268 9.41 -12.66 -15.09
C ASN A 268 8.69 -11.56 -15.86
N LEU A 269 8.19 -11.90 -17.06
CA LEU A 269 7.53 -10.95 -17.97
C LEU A 269 6.33 -10.23 -17.33
N GLY A 270 5.58 -10.90 -16.45
CA GLY A 270 4.44 -10.28 -15.77
C GLY A 270 4.90 -9.16 -14.84
N PHE A 271 5.89 -9.42 -13.99
CA PHE A 271 6.45 -8.40 -13.10
C PHE A 271 7.15 -7.28 -13.87
N LEU A 272 7.92 -7.59 -14.92
CA LEU A 272 8.52 -6.56 -15.78
C LEU A 272 7.46 -5.68 -16.43
N SER A 273 6.33 -6.26 -16.87
CA SER A 273 5.21 -5.49 -17.44
C SER A 273 4.55 -4.60 -16.39
N PHE A 274 4.36 -5.11 -15.16
CA PHE A 274 3.88 -4.32 -14.03
C PHE A 274 4.82 -3.15 -13.72
N PHE A 275 6.13 -3.41 -13.64
CA PHE A 275 7.13 -2.40 -13.38
C PHE A 275 7.14 -1.30 -14.46
N LEU A 276 7.09 -1.69 -15.74
CA LEU A 276 7.03 -0.73 -16.85
C LEU A 276 5.74 0.10 -16.82
N LEU A 277 4.60 -0.49 -16.45
CA LEU A 277 3.34 0.23 -16.28
C LEU A 277 3.43 1.25 -15.13
N CYS A 278 3.98 0.86 -13.99
CA CYS A 278 4.22 1.78 -12.87
C CYS A 278 5.17 2.91 -13.27
N LEU A 279 6.27 2.58 -13.96
CA LEU A 279 7.24 3.56 -14.46
C LEU A 279 6.57 4.57 -15.40
N TYR A 280 5.72 4.11 -16.32
CA TYR A 280 4.91 4.98 -17.15
C TYR A 280 4.01 5.90 -16.30
N GLY A 281 3.35 5.38 -15.27
CA GLY A 281 2.56 6.18 -14.33
C GLY A 281 3.36 7.27 -13.61
N PHE A 282 4.58 6.96 -13.15
CA PHE A 282 5.49 7.97 -12.57
C PHE A 282 5.85 9.07 -13.58
N LEU A 283 6.07 8.71 -14.85
CA LEU A 283 6.37 9.70 -15.90
C LEU A 283 5.14 10.56 -16.23
N GLN A 284 3.93 9.99 -16.21
CA GLN A 284 2.70 10.74 -16.40
C GLN A 284 2.43 11.72 -15.25
N SER A 285 2.72 11.34 -14.01
CA SER A 285 2.56 12.23 -12.86
C SER A 285 3.58 13.39 -12.82
N VAL A 286 4.67 13.31 -13.60
CA VAL A 286 5.56 14.45 -13.88
C VAL A 286 4.99 15.37 -14.96
N ASN A 287 4.43 14.79 -16.03
CA ASN A 287 4.04 15.51 -17.25
C ASN A 287 2.56 15.94 -17.27
N ALA A 288 1.90 16.09 -16.11
CA ALA A 288 0.49 16.52 -16.05
C ALA A 288 0.27 18.01 -16.42
N PHE A 289 1.23 18.62 -17.14
CA PHE A 289 1.27 20.01 -17.57
C PHE A 289 1.51 20.12 -19.08
#